data_AF-A0A661E8W8-F1
#
_entry.id   AF-A0A661E8W8-F1
#
_cell.length_a   1.000
_cell.length_b   1.000
_cell.length_c   1.000
_cell.angle_alpha   90.00
_cell.angle_beta   90.00
_cell.angle_gamma   90.00
#
_symmetry.space_group_name_H-M   'P 1'
#
loop_
_entity.id
_entity.type
_entity.pdbx_description
1 polymer ?
#
loop_
_entity_poly.entity_id
_entity_poly.type
_entity_poly.pdbx_seq_one_letter_code
_entity_poly.pdbx_strand_id
1 'polypeptide(L)'
;QDGAIEGAVDLPSSVSSLNIGVYDLSGQLVSNVSLGSQSPGMVAFNWDGLATDGTAVPPGRYEMRAEGLSGGTNEAYEVLIADEVQSVSLPAAGKPLTMELAGLGEVDFSEIRQIR
;
A
#
# COMPACT_ATOMS: atom_id res chain seq x y z
N GLN A 1 -0.50 -18.61 2.39
CA GLN A 1 0.80 -18.19 1.80
C GLN A 1 0.97 -16.80 2.34
N ASP A 2 1.52 -16.70 3.55
CA ASP A 2 1.20 -15.59 4.45
C ASP A 2 2.36 -14.60 4.41
N GLY A 3 2.23 -13.54 3.61
CA GLY A 3 3.27 -12.51 3.51
C GLY A 3 3.28 -11.70 2.22
N ALA A 4 2.53 -12.12 1.19
CA ALA A 4 2.38 -11.31 -0.02
C ALA A 4 1.42 -10.15 0.25
N ILE A 5 1.88 -8.91 0.02
CA ILE A 5 1.05 -7.71 0.06
C ILE A 5 0.82 -7.25 -1.37
N GLU A 6 -0.45 -7.22 -1.76
CA GLU A 6 -0.89 -6.61 -3.00
C GLU A 6 -1.34 -5.18 -2.74
N GLY A 7 -0.97 -4.27 -3.63
CA GLY A 7 -1.38 -2.89 -3.53
C GLY A 7 -1.42 -2.19 -4.88
N ALA A 8 -1.80 -0.93 -4.84
CA ALA A 8 -1.80 -0.08 -6.01
C ALA A 8 -1.42 1.36 -5.67
N VAL A 9 -1.00 2.10 -6.68
CA VAL A 9 -0.77 3.54 -6.64
C VAL A 9 -1.62 4.18 -7.71
N ASP A 10 -2.33 5.26 -7.38
CA ASP A 10 -3.09 6.04 -8.36
C ASP A 10 -2.27 7.22 -8.85
N LEU A 11 -1.90 7.20 -10.13
CA LEU A 11 -1.08 8.23 -10.74
C LEU A 11 -1.95 9.26 -11.50
N PRO A 12 -1.93 10.55 -11.13
CA PRO A 12 -2.68 11.59 -11.85
C PRO A 12 -2.06 11.93 -13.22
N SER A 13 -0.77 11.66 -13.41
CA SER A 13 -0.01 11.90 -14.64
C SER A 13 1.05 10.82 -14.85
N SER A 14 1.63 10.76 -16.05
CA SER A 14 2.73 9.83 -16.34
C SER A 14 3.96 10.16 -15.50
N VAL A 15 4.64 9.12 -15.03
CA VAL A 15 5.93 9.23 -14.33
C VAL A 15 7.01 8.49 -15.10
N SER A 16 8.22 9.03 -15.09
CA SER A 16 9.39 8.42 -15.75
C SER A 16 10.03 7.31 -14.91
N SER A 17 9.79 7.31 -13.60
CA SER A 17 10.10 6.22 -12.68
C SER A 17 9.05 6.18 -11.57
N LEU A 18 8.70 4.99 -11.09
CA LEU A 18 7.90 4.74 -9.90
C LEU A 18 8.61 3.68 -9.05
N ASN A 19 8.77 3.95 -7.77
CA ASN A 19 9.34 3.02 -6.80
C ASN A 19 8.43 2.93 -5.57
N ILE A 20 8.25 1.72 -5.06
CA ILE A 20 7.56 1.44 -3.80
C ILE A 20 8.61 1.01 -2.77
N GLY A 21 8.94 1.90 -1.85
CA GLY A 21 9.78 1.57 -0.71
C GLY A 21 8.96 0.90 0.38
N VAL A 22 9.49 -0.18 0.95
CA VAL A 22 8.93 -0.88 2.10
C VAL A 22 9.80 -0.58 3.31
N TYR A 23 9.20 -0.04 4.37
CA TYR A 23 9.88 0.42 5.56
C TYR A 23 9.36 -0.30 6.80
N ASP A 24 10.25 -0.61 7.73
CA ASP A 24 9.84 -1.08 9.05
C ASP A 24 9.35 0.07 9.96
N LEU A 25 8.86 -0.26 11.16
CA LEU A 25 8.38 0.72 12.13
C LEU A 25 9.46 1.68 12.65
N SER A 26 10.75 1.38 12.45
CA SER A 26 11.85 2.29 12.77
C SER A 26 12.13 3.30 11.64
N GLY A 27 11.46 3.13 10.49
CA GLY A 27 11.69 3.92 9.29
C GLY A 27 12.86 3.40 8.44
N GLN A 28 13.36 2.19 8.71
CA GLN A 28 14.41 1.58 7.90
C GLN A 28 13.83 0.98 6.63
N LEU A 29 14.42 1.31 5.47
CA LEU A 29 14.09 0.68 4.20
C LEU A 29 14.52 -0.80 4.22
N VAL A 30 13.56 -1.71 4.07
CA VAL A 30 13.81 -3.17 4.06
C VAL A 30 13.73 -3.74 2.64
N SER A 31 12.88 -3.18 1.79
CA SER A 31 12.72 -3.60 0.40
C SER A 31 12.32 -2.44 -0.50
N ASN A 32 12.52 -2.60 -1.81
CA ASN A 32 12.12 -1.61 -2.80
C ASN A 32 11.65 -2.29 -4.08
N VAL A 33 10.41 -2.00 -4.49
CA VAL A 33 9.81 -2.49 -5.73
C VAL A 33 9.93 -1.40 -6.79
N SER A 34 10.78 -1.62 -7.80
CA SER A 34 10.92 -0.67 -8.91
C SER A 34 9.97 -1.03 -10.05
N LEU A 35 9.09 -0.10 -10.41
CA LEU A 35 8.07 -0.28 -11.46
C LEU A 35 8.42 0.49 -12.74
N GLY A 36 9.50 1.28 -12.74
CA GLY A 36 9.95 2.05 -13.90
C GLY A 36 8.93 3.10 -14.33
N SER A 37 8.92 3.44 -15.62
CA SER A 37 7.98 4.43 -16.17
C SER A 37 6.55 3.91 -16.18
N GLN A 38 5.60 4.73 -15.77
CA GLN A 38 4.18 4.37 -15.70
C GLN A 38 3.29 5.46 -16.29
N SER A 39 2.19 5.03 -16.91
CA SER A 39 1.13 5.91 -17.41
C SER A 39 0.20 6.34 -16.26
N PRO A 40 -0.63 7.39 -16.45
CA PRO A 40 -1.63 7.77 -15.45
C PRO A 40 -2.63 6.63 -15.22
N GLY A 41 -3.18 6.57 -14.00
CA GLY A 41 -4.15 5.59 -13.56
C GLY A 41 -3.62 4.67 -12.46
N MET A 42 -4.37 3.60 -12.20
CA MET A 42 -4.06 2.62 -11.15
C MET A 42 -2.94 1.69 -11.58
N VAL A 43 -1.79 1.76 -10.90
CA VAL A 43 -0.64 0.88 -11.09
C VAL A 43 -0.57 -0.11 -9.94
N ALA A 44 -0.77 -1.38 -10.23
CA ALA A 44 -0.67 -2.44 -9.23
C ALA A 44 0.79 -2.80 -8.93
N PHE A 45 1.06 -3.21 -7.69
CA PHE A 45 2.33 -3.78 -7.27
C PHE A 45 2.09 -4.94 -6.29
N ASN A 46 3.12 -5.76 -6.14
CA ASN A 46 3.14 -6.84 -5.16
C ASN A 46 4.49 -6.84 -4.45
N TRP A 47 4.46 -7.02 -3.13
CA TRP A 47 5.64 -7.31 -2.34
C TRP A 47 5.47 -8.70 -1.71
N ASP A 48 6.48 -9.53 -1.82
CA ASP A 48 6.47 -10.95 -1.44
C ASP A 48 6.91 -11.21 0.01
N GLY A 49 7.13 -10.15 0.80
CA GLY A 49 7.66 -10.26 2.16
C GLY A 49 9.17 -10.48 2.21
N LEU A 50 9.90 -10.24 1.11
CA LEU A 50 11.35 -10.35 1.07
C LEU A 50 12.05 -8.99 1.14
N ALA A 51 13.18 -8.96 1.84
CA ALA A 51 14.11 -7.85 1.81
C ALA A 51 14.82 -7.78 0.44
N THR A 52 15.52 -6.67 0.18
CA THR A 52 16.28 -6.49 -1.08
C THR A 52 17.33 -7.57 -1.33
N ASP A 53 17.83 -8.24 -0.29
CA ASP A 53 18.79 -9.35 -0.40
C ASP A 53 18.12 -10.73 -0.63
N GLY A 54 16.78 -10.77 -0.74
CA GLY A 54 15.99 -11.98 -0.95
C GLY A 54 15.70 -12.77 0.33
N THR A 55 16.10 -12.27 1.51
CA THR A 55 15.75 -12.91 2.80
C THR A 55 14.32 -12.54 3.23
N ALA A 56 13.63 -13.47 3.88
CA ALA A 56 12.30 -13.18 4.42
C ALA A 56 12.39 -12.19 5.58
N VAL A 57 11.56 -11.15 5.56
CA VAL A 57 11.50 -10.21 6.67
C VAL A 57 10.67 -10.78 7.83
N PRO A 58 10.92 -10.36 9.09
CA PRO A 58 10.11 -10.78 10.22
C PRO A 58 8.63 -10.41 10.06
N PRO A 59 7.68 -11.21 10.57
CA PRO A 59 6.28 -10.81 10.63
C PRO A 59 6.12 -9.52 11.45
N GLY A 60 5.38 -8.56 10.90
CA GLY A 60 5.22 -7.26 11.53
C GLY A 60 4.47 -6.27 10.64
N ARG A 61 4.32 -5.04 11.14
CA ARG A 61 3.76 -3.94 10.37
C ARG A 61 4.87 -3.25 9.58
N TYR A 62 4.58 -2.96 8.32
CA TYR A 62 5.46 -2.26 7.41
C TYR A 62 4.71 -1.10 6.78
N GLU A 63 5.42 -0.01 6.55
CA GLU A 63 4.92 1.15 5.83
C GLU A 63 5.39 1.07 4.38
N MET A 64 4.47 1.28 3.44
CA MET A 64 4.80 1.36 2.02
C MET A 64 4.64 2.78 1.52
N ARG A 65 5.68 3.28 0.84
CA ARG A 65 5.72 4.64 0.30
C ARG A 65 5.99 4.59 -1.19
N ALA A 66 5.16 5.25 -1.98
CA ALA A 66 5.36 5.38 -3.42
C ALA A 66 6.01 6.72 -3.75
N GLU A 67 7.09 6.68 -4.53
CA GLU A 67 7.76 7.86 -5.06
C GLU A 67 7.92 7.73 -6.57
N GLY A 68 7.60 8.80 -7.30
CA GLY A 68 7.76 8.81 -8.76
C GLY A 68 8.24 10.14 -9.33
N LEU A 69 8.91 10.05 -10.47
CA LEU A 69 9.53 11.20 -11.15
C LEU A 69 8.59 11.76 -12.23
N SER A 70 7.82 12.79 -11.88
CA SER A 70 6.87 13.50 -12.75
C SER A 70 7.48 14.82 -13.22
N GLY A 71 7.62 15.01 -14.54
CA GLY A 71 8.14 16.26 -15.10
C GLY A 71 9.54 16.67 -14.60
N GLY A 72 10.36 15.71 -14.13
CA GLY A 72 11.68 15.97 -13.55
C GLY A 72 11.70 16.27 -12.04
N THR A 73 10.54 16.22 -11.37
CA THR A 73 10.41 16.38 -9.91
C THR A 73 9.99 15.05 -9.27
N ASN A 74 10.62 14.69 -8.15
CA ASN A 74 10.20 13.51 -7.38
C ASN A 74 8.98 13.87 -6.53
N GLU A 75 7.91 13.10 -6.66
CA GLU A 75 6.64 13.28 -5.97
C GLU A 75 6.27 12.02 -5.20
N ALA A 76 5.64 12.18 -4.04
CA ALA A 76 5.07 11.07 -3.28
C ALA A 76 3.63 10.80 -3.74
N TYR A 77 3.26 9.53 -3.83
CA TYR A 77 1.92 9.09 -4.20
C TYR A 77 1.29 8.25 -3.10
N GLU A 78 -0.03 8.28 -3.02
CA GLU A 78 -0.80 7.48 -2.07
C GLU A 78 -0.74 6.00 -2.46
N VAL A 79 -0.47 5.15 -1.46
CA VAL A 79 -0.44 3.70 -1.60
C VAL A 79 -1.73 3.11 -1.08
N LEU A 80 -2.37 2.28 -1.88
CA LEU A 80 -3.58 1.56 -1.56
C LEU A 80 -3.22 0.10 -1.30
N ILE A 81 -3.63 -0.44 -0.15
CA ILE A 81 -3.38 -1.84 0.23
C ILE A 81 -4.64 -2.64 0.01
N ALA A 82 -4.52 -3.81 -0.64
CA ALA A 82 -5.58 -4.80 -0.63
C ALA A 82 -5.48 -5.61 0.66
N ASP A 83 -6.56 -5.67 1.43
CA ASP A 83 -6.64 -6.47 2.64
C ASP A 83 -8.01 -7.17 2.72
N GLU A 84 -8.07 -8.29 3.41
CA GLU A 84 -9.29 -9.07 3.57
C GLU A 84 -10.18 -8.46 4.65
N VAL A 85 -11.45 -8.24 4.31
CA VAL A 85 -12.46 -7.77 5.28
C VAL A 85 -12.87 -8.92 6.18
N GLN A 86 -12.54 -8.83 7.48
CA GLN A 86 -12.96 -9.81 8.48
C GLN A 86 -14.39 -9.53 8.99
N SER A 87 -14.70 -8.28 9.30
CA SER A 87 -16.03 -7.91 9.77
C SER A 87 -16.38 -6.46 9.46
N VAL A 88 -17.68 -6.15 9.51
CA VAL A 88 -18.20 -4.80 9.32
C VAL A 88 -19.02 -4.43 10.55
N SER A 89 -18.73 -3.27 11.13
CA SER A 89 -19.45 -2.75 12.29
C SER A 89 -20.38 -1.64 11.85
N LEU A 90 -21.69 -1.91 11.88
CA LEU A 90 -22.73 -0.90 11.65
C LEU A 90 -23.24 -0.35 12.98
N PRO A 91 -22.72 0.78 13.49
CA PRO A 91 -23.19 1.32 14.75
C PRO A 91 -24.54 2.03 14.61
N ALA A 92 -25.14 2.35 15.76
CA ALA A 92 -26.36 3.16 15.83
C ALA A 92 -26.22 4.51 15.09
N ALA A 93 -27.35 5.06 14.64
CA ALA A 93 -27.40 6.29 13.84
C ALA A 93 -26.52 7.41 14.42
N GLY A 94 -25.62 7.95 13.59
CA GLY A 94 -24.72 9.05 13.94
C GLY A 94 -23.28 8.64 14.30
N LYS A 95 -22.94 7.35 14.23
CA LYS A 95 -21.55 6.87 14.39
C LYS A 95 -20.96 6.41 13.04
N PRO A 96 -19.64 6.54 12.82
CA PRO A 96 -18.98 6.13 11.59
C PRO A 96 -19.03 4.62 11.40
N LEU A 97 -19.26 4.18 10.17
CA LEU A 97 -19.16 2.78 9.77
C LEU A 97 -17.68 2.38 9.77
N THR A 98 -17.33 1.33 10.51
CA THR A 98 -15.95 0.81 10.57
C THR A 98 -15.88 -0.62 10.04
N MET A 99 -14.70 -1.00 9.55
CA MET A 99 -14.41 -2.33 9.01
C MET A 99 -13.18 -2.90 9.72
N GLU A 100 -13.23 -4.17 10.09
CA GLU A 100 -12.05 -4.90 10.59
C GLU A 100 -11.38 -5.59 9.40
N LEU A 101 -10.13 -5.22 9.13
CA LEU A 101 -9.31 -5.82 8.08
C LEU A 101 -8.25 -6.76 8.68
N ALA A 102 -7.93 -7.84 7.98
CA ALA A 102 -7.11 -8.92 8.52
C ALA A 102 -5.68 -8.50 8.89
N GLY A 103 -5.06 -7.63 8.10
CA GLY A 103 -3.71 -7.10 8.35
C GLY A 103 -3.70 -5.72 9.03
N LEU A 104 -4.64 -4.85 8.67
CA LEU A 104 -4.67 -3.45 9.11
C LEU A 104 -5.46 -3.21 10.41
N GLY A 105 -6.36 -4.13 10.78
CA GLY A 105 -7.27 -3.97 11.92
C GLY A 105 -8.47 -3.07 11.61
N GLU A 106 -9.02 -2.40 12.62
CA GLU A 106 -10.18 -1.50 12.45
C GLU A 106 -9.81 -0.25 11.63
N VAL A 107 -10.55 0.00 10.54
CA VAL A 107 -10.43 1.16 9.66
C VAL A 107 -11.79 1.84 9.44
N ASP A 108 -11.78 3.14 9.18
CA ASP A 108 -13.00 3.88 8.82
C ASP A 108 -13.42 3.57 7.38
N PHE A 109 -14.72 3.41 7.14
CA PHE A 109 -15.24 3.14 5.79
C PHE A 109 -14.88 4.23 4.77
N SER A 110 -14.64 5.48 5.21
CA SER A 110 -14.19 6.57 4.33
C SER A 110 -12.80 6.36 3.74
N GLU A 111 -11.97 5.52 4.35
CA GLU A 111 -10.63 5.17 3.84
C GLU A 111 -10.68 4.01 2.83
N ILE A 112 -11.85 3.41 2.63
CA ILE A 112 -12.05 2.30 1.70
C ILE A 112 -12.32 2.81 0.29
N ARG A 113 -11.41 2.48 -0.63
CA ARG A 113 -11.55 2.86 -2.04
C ARG A 113 -12.40 1.89 -2.87
N GLN A 114 -12.36 0.60 -2.57
CA GLN A 114 -13.16 -0.41 -3.27
C GLN A 114 -13.33 -1.69 -2.42
N ILE A 115 -14.47 -2.36 -2.57
CA ILE A 115 -14.73 -3.74 -2.11
C ILE A 115 -15.01 -4.61 -3.35
N ARG A 116 -14.52 -5.86 -3.38
CA ARG A 116 -14.72 -6.81 -4.49
C ARG A 116 -15.15 -8.18 -3.99
#